data_AF-A0AAD4LXB4-F1
#
_entry.id   AF-A0AAD4LXB4-F1
#
_cell.length_a   1.000
_cell.length_b   1.000
_cell.length_c   1.000
_cell.angle_alpha   90.00
_cell.angle_beta   90.00
_cell.angle_gamma   90.00
#
_symmetry.space_group_name_H-M   'P 1'
#
loop_
_entity.id
_entity.type
_entity.pdbx_description
1 polymer ?
#
loop_
_entity_poly.entity_id
_entity_poly.type
_entity_poly.pdbx_seq_one_letter_code
_entity_poly.pdbx_strand_id
1 'polypeptide(L)'
;MIFFLACLLHPETQKKAQDEIDLDRPRLPFVDGICNEVSRWMPVGPLGFPRATSEDNVYEGYFIPKERFLNSDGSLREDPILNSAFGYGRRICPGRYLVDTTMFIVVASVLSVFNIKRKDDGDGPFCYTYTGSATIRHMVYS
;
A
#
# COMPACT_ATOMS: atom_id res chain seq x y z
N MET A 1 -5.64 4.84 -3.64
CA MET A 1 -4.29 4.26 -3.88
C MET A 1 -3.24 5.28 -3.47
N ILE A 2 -2.56 5.07 -2.34
CA ILE A 2 -1.56 5.99 -1.76
C ILE A 2 -0.37 6.27 -2.67
N PHE A 3 -0.10 5.40 -3.64
CA PHE A 3 0.93 5.56 -4.67
C PHE A 3 0.89 6.92 -5.38
N PHE A 4 -0.28 7.39 -5.81
CA PHE A 4 -0.40 8.70 -6.48
C PHE A 4 -0.03 9.85 -5.55
N LEU A 5 -0.41 9.75 -4.26
CA LEU A 5 0.00 10.74 -3.26
C LEU A 5 1.52 10.69 -3.06
N ALA A 6 2.12 9.50 -2.99
CA ALA A 6 3.57 9.34 -2.87
C ALA A 6 4.31 9.97 -4.06
N CYS A 7 3.83 9.79 -5.30
CA CYS A 7 4.41 10.43 -6.49
C CYS A 7 4.37 11.97 -6.42
N LEU A 8 3.34 12.54 -5.80
CA LEU A 8 3.19 14.00 -5.68
C LEU A 8 4.03 14.60 -4.56
N LEU A 9 4.17 13.87 -3.45
CA LEU A 9 5.00 14.27 -2.33
C LEU A 9 6.50 14.06 -2.64
N HIS A 10 6.82 13.09 -3.51
CA HIS A 10 8.18 12.66 -3.84
C HIS A 10 8.41 12.58 -5.36
N PRO A 11 8.34 13.70 -6.10
CA PRO A 11 8.53 13.71 -7.55
C PRO A 11 9.92 13.21 -7.99
N GLU A 12 10.95 13.36 -7.16
CA GLU A 12 12.29 12.82 -7.37
C GLU A 12 12.30 11.28 -7.38
N THR A 13 11.46 10.67 -6.54
CA THR A 13 11.30 9.21 -6.48
C THR A 13 10.60 8.70 -7.72
N GLN A 14 9.55 9.40 -8.18
CA GLN A 14 8.87 9.08 -9.43
C GLN A 14 9.85 9.13 -10.62
N LYS A 15 10.63 10.21 -10.75
CA LYS A 15 11.61 10.34 -11.84
C LYS A 15 12.65 9.23 -11.83
N LYS A 16 13.20 8.92 -10.66
CA LYS A 16 14.21 7.87 -10.52
C LYS A 16 13.68 6.48 -10.92
N ALA A 17 12.40 6.21 -10.65
CA ALA A 17 11.77 4.96 -11.08
C ALA A 17 11.55 4.92 -12.59
N GLN A 18 11.22 6.06 -13.21
CA GLN A 18 11.11 6.18 -14.67
C GLN A 18 12.48 5.97 -15.34
N ASP A 19 13.53 6.59 -14.81
CA ASP A 19 14.90 6.39 -15.29
C ASP A 19 15.32 4.90 -15.20
N GLU A 20 14.85 4.15 -14.19
CA GLU A 20 15.08 2.70 -14.09
C GLU A 20 14.32 1.90 -15.15
N ILE A 21 13.05 2.24 -15.40
CA ILE A 21 12.20 1.61 -16.42
C ILE A 21 12.77 1.81 -17.82
N ASP A 22 13.24 3.03 -18.13
CA ASP A 22 13.78 3.38 -19.45
C ASP A 22 15.09 2.63 -19.78
N LEU A 23 15.78 2.08 -18.78
CA LEU A 23 16.97 1.23 -18.97
C LEU A 23 16.61 -0.20 -19.42
N ASP A 24 15.33 -0.54 -19.52
CA ASP A 24 14.78 -1.84 -19.98
C ASP A 24 15.51 -3.06 -19.37
N ARG A 25 15.75 -2.98 -18.06
CA ARG A 25 16.47 -4.03 -17.34
C ARG A 25 15.54 -5.21 -17.04
N PRO A 26 16.06 -6.45 -16.99
CA PRO A 26 15.26 -7.62 -16.60
C PRO A 26 14.66 -7.56 -15.19
N ARG A 27 15.12 -6.64 -14.33
CA ARG A 27 14.64 -6.40 -12.97
C ARG A 27 14.60 -4.90 -12.70
N LEU A 28 13.56 -4.48 -11.98
CA LEU A 28 13.31 -3.09 -11.59
C LEU A 28 13.31 -2.96 -10.05
N PRO A 29 14.49 -3.10 -9.40
CA PRO A 29 14.59 -3.12 -7.94
C PRO A 29 14.13 -1.82 -7.27
N PHE A 30 14.21 -0.68 -7.95
CA PHE A 30 13.70 0.58 -7.40
C PHE A 30 12.17 0.62 -7.44
N VAL A 31 11.55 0.13 -8.52
CA VAL A 31 10.09 -0.06 -8.60
C VAL A 31 9.59 -1.05 -7.54
N ASP A 32 10.32 -2.17 -7.31
CA ASP A 32 10.03 -3.10 -6.21
C ASP A 32 10.10 -2.40 -4.84
N GLY A 33 11.11 -1.53 -4.64
CA GLY A 33 11.25 -0.70 -3.44
C GLY A 33 10.04 0.21 -3.22
N ILE A 34 9.54 0.86 -4.28
CA ILE A 34 8.33 1.69 -4.22
C ILE A 34 7.11 0.86 -3.84
N CYS A 35 6.93 -0.32 -4.44
CA CYS A 35 5.83 -1.22 -4.13
C CYS A 35 5.81 -1.63 -2.64
N ASN A 36 6.98 -1.97 -2.10
CA ASN A 36 7.14 -2.28 -0.68
C ASN A 36 6.83 -1.07 0.21
N GLU A 37 7.31 0.11 -0.15
CA GLU A 37 7.12 1.33 0.65
C GLU A 37 5.67 1.80 0.62
N VAL A 38 5.00 1.71 -0.53
CA VAL A 38 3.55 1.96 -0.68
C VAL A 38 2.74 1.03 0.22
N SER A 39 3.09 -0.27 0.25
CA SER A 39 2.45 -1.25 1.14
C SER A 39 2.75 -1.02 2.61
N ARG A 40 3.92 -0.45 2.94
CA ARG A 40 4.29 -0.03 4.30
C ARG A 40 3.48 1.19 4.77
N TRP A 41 3.24 2.15 3.88
CA TRP A 41 2.51 3.38 4.20
C TRP A 41 1.01 3.13 4.43
N MET A 42 0.44 2.17 3.71
CA MET A 42 -0.95 1.80 3.85
C MET A 42 -1.09 0.28 3.81
N PRO A 43 -0.82 -0.41 4.93
CA PRO A 43 -1.00 -1.85 4.99
C PRO A 43 -2.47 -2.19 4.75
N VAL A 44 -2.71 -3.22 3.92
CA VAL A 44 -4.05 -3.65 3.50
C VAL A 44 -4.94 -3.99 4.70
N GLY A 45 -4.35 -4.42 5.81
CA GLY A 45 -5.03 -4.57 7.10
C GLY A 45 -4.27 -3.84 8.21
N PRO A 46 -4.66 -2.62 8.59
CA PRO A 46 -4.03 -1.86 9.69
C PRO A 46 -4.04 -2.60 11.03
N LEU A 47 -5.02 -3.51 11.22
CA LEU A 47 -5.21 -4.32 12.42
C LEU A 47 -4.98 -5.82 12.16
N GLY A 48 -4.42 -6.19 10.99
CA GLY A 48 -4.48 -7.55 10.47
C GLY A 48 -5.90 -8.13 10.54
N PHE A 49 -6.02 -9.45 10.61
CA PHE A 49 -7.28 -10.09 10.97
C PHE A 49 -7.26 -10.42 12.45
N PRO A 50 -8.25 -9.94 13.24
CA PRO A 50 -8.41 -10.37 14.62
C PRO A 50 -8.38 -11.89 14.68
N ARG A 51 -7.50 -12.43 15.54
CA ARG A 51 -7.49 -13.85 15.87
C ARG A 51 -8.25 -14.01 17.17
N ALA A 52 -8.85 -15.16 17.44
CA ALA A 52 -9.34 -15.49 18.77
C ALA A 52 -8.66 -16.80 19.18
N THR A 53 -8.32 -16.93 20.46
CA THR A 53 -7.85 -18.22 20.96
C THR A 53 -9.07 -19.13 21.14
N SER A 54 -8.95 -20.42 20.79
CA SER A 54 -10.03 -21.39 21.00
C SER A 54 -10.19 -21.78 22.48
N GLU A 55 -9.18 -21.46 23.29
CA GLU A 55 -9.03 -21.76 24.70
C GLU A 55 -8.25 -20.64 25.39
N ASP A 56 -8.26 -20.65 26.71
CA ASP A 56 -7.47 -19.71 27.50
C ASP A 56 -5.98 -20.03 27.39
N ASN A 57 -5.13 -19.00 27.31
CA ASN A 57 -3.70 -19.17 27.09
C ASN A 57 -2.86 -18.20 27.93
N VAL A 58 -1.60 -18.52 28.17
CA VAL A 58 -0.63 -17.63 28.83
C VAL A 58 0.54 -17.41 27.87
N TYR A 59 0.77 -16.15 27.49
CA TYR A 59 1.87 -15.76 26.61
C TYR A 59 2.76 -14.75 27.34
N GLU A 60 4.04 -15.06 27.51
CA GLU A 60 5.01 -14.19 28.21
C GLU A 60 4.51 -13.70 29.59
N GLY A 61 3.80 -14.57 30.33
CA GLY A 61 3.21 -14.26 31.64
C GLY A 61 1.88 -13.52 31.59
N TYR A 62 1.37 -13.15 30.41
CA TYR A 62 0.06 -12.52 30.24
C TYR A 62 -1.03 -13.57 29.97
N PHE A 63 -2.09 -13.55 30.78
CA PHE A 63 -3.27 -14.38 30.55
C PHE A 63 -4.14 -13.80 29.41
N ILE A 64 -4.41 -14.62 28.39
CA ILE A 64 -5.21 -14.32 27.21
C ILE A 64 -6.46 -15.20 27.28
N PRO A 65 -7.63 -14.63 27.63
CA PRO A 65 -8.88 -15.37 27.62
C PRO A 65 -9.37 -15.63 26.19
N LYS A 66 -10.13 -16.70 26.00
CA LYS A 66 -10.75 -17.15 24.73
C LYS A 66 -11.38 -16.03 23.88
N GLU A 67 -11.90 -14.97 24.50
CA GLU A 67 -12.68 -13.90 23.84
C GLU A 67 -12.02 -12.50 23.93
N ARG A 68 -10.70 -12.41 24.10
CA ARG A 68 -9.94 -11.15 24.32
C ARG A 68 -10.25 -10.00 23.33
N PHE A 69 -10.65 -10.31 22.10
CA PHE A 69 -10.84 -9.34 21.01
C PHE A 69 -12.26 -8.79 20.92
N LEU A 70 -13.19 -9.29 21.74
CA LEU A 70 -14.55 -8.80 21.83
C LEU A 70 -14.69 -7.93 23.07
N ASN A 71 -15.32 -6.78 22.90
CA ASN A 71 -15.88 -6.01 23.98
C ASN A 71 -17.10 -6.75 24.56
N SER A 72 -17.58 -6.35 25.74
CA SER A 72 -18.75 -6.97 26.38
C SER A 72 -20.05 -6.87 25.56
N ASP A 73 -20.06 -6.02 24.53
CA ASP A 73 -21.15 -5.83 23.56
C ASP A 73 -20.95 -6.62 22.25
N GLY A 74 -19.88 -7.41 22.13
CA GLY A 74 -19.53 -8.19 20.94
C GLY A 74 -18.82 -7.40 19.84
N SER A 75 -18.47 -6.13 20.07
CA SER A 75 -17.69 -5.31 19.12
C SER A 75 -16.19 -5.61 19.21
N LEU A 76 -15.44 -5.38 18.12
CA LEU A 76 -14.00 -5.63 18.07
C LEU A 76 -13.22 -4.58 18.89
N ARG A 77 -12.28 -5.03 19.71
CA ARG A 77 -11.40 -4.19 20.53
C ARG A 77 -10.20 -3.69 19.71
N GLU A 78 -9.84 -2.41 19.83
CA GLU A 78 -8.70 -1.80 19.14
C GLU A 78 -7.34 -2.24 19.76
N ASP A 79 -6.41 -2.76 18.95
CA ASP A 79 -5.08 -3.22 19.39
C ASP A 79 -3.96 -2.56 18.55
N PRO A 80 -3.00 -1.85 19.16
CA PRO A 80 -2.00 -1.03 18.45
C PRO A 80 -0.73 -1.77 17.97
N ILE A 81 -0.59 -3.09 18.15
CA ILE A 81 0.71 -3.80 17.98
C ILE A 81 0.75 -4.74 16.75
N LEU A 82 0.08 -4.42 15.64
CA LEU A 82 -0.03 -5.37 14.53
C LEU A 82 0.50 -4.87 13.19
N ASN A 83 1.83 -4.84 13.02
CA ASN A 83 2.44 -4.43 11.77
C ASN A 83 3.06 -5.60 10.96
N SER A 84 2.27 -6.07 9.99
CA SER A 84 2.71 -6.70 8.74
C SER A 84 1.63 -6.47 7.69
N ALA A 85 2.01 -5.94 6.53
CA ALA A 85 1.08 -5.63 5.43
C ALA A 85 0.23 -6.84 4.99
N PHE A 86 0.72 -8.07 5.23
CA PHE A 86 0.05 -9.32 4.89
C PHE A 86 -0.14 -10.27 6.09
N GLY A 87 0.19 -9.85 7.32
CA GLY A 87 0.18 -10.69 8.52
C GLY A 87 1.39 -11.65 8.62
N TYR A 88 1.33 -12.57 9.58
CA TYR A 88 2.37 -13.57 9.86
C TYR A 88 1.78 -14.96 10.17
N GLY A 89 2.59 -16.00 10.03
CA GLY A 89 2.24 -17.37 10.42
C GLY A 89 1.22 -18.06 9.51
N ARG A 90 0.49 -19.04 10.04
CA ARG A 90 -0.45 -19.91 9.29
C ARG A 90 -1.61 -19.17 8.60
N ARG A 91 -1.88 -17.91 8.97
CA ARG A 91 -2.97 -17.08 8.44
C ARG A 91 -2.44 -15.84 7.71
N ILE A 92 -1.21 -15.93 7.18
CA ILE A 92 -0.67 -14.94 6.25
C ILE A 92 -1.61 -14.81 5.03
N CYS A 93 -1.78 -13.59 4.53
CA CYS A 93 -2.66 -13.30 3.39
C CYS A 93 -2.34 -14.24 2.22
N PRO A 94 -3.30 -15.07 1.75
CA PRO A 94 -3.07 -15.93 0.59
C PRO A 94 -2.96 -15.10 -0.70
N GLY A 95 -3.55 -13.91 -0.72
CA GLY A 95 -3.50 -12.98 -1.84
C GLY A 95 -2.19 -12.21 -2.00
N ARG A 96 -1.20 -12.38 -1.12
CA ARG A 96 0.07 -11.61 -1.16
C ARG A 96 0.73 -11.66 -2.54
N TYR A 97 0.81 -12.84 -3.14
CA TYR A 97 1.45 -13.02 -4.44
C TYR A 97 0.73 -12.32 -5.58
N LEU A 98 -0.62 -12.33 -5.53
CA LEU A 98 -1.44 -11.64 -6.51
C LEU A 98 -1.29 -10.12 -6.34
N VAL A 99 -1.32 -9.63 -5.10
CA VAL A 99 -1.19 -8.20 -4.80
C VAL A 99 0.20 -7.71 -5.17
N ASP A 100 1.27 -8.42 -4.82
CA ASP A 100 2.65 -8.05 -5.14
C ASP A 100 2.84 -7.91 -6.65
N THR A 101 2.36 -8.91 -7.42
CA THR A 101 2.45 -8.91 -8.89
C THR A 101 1.60 -7.79 -9.49
N THR A 102 0.35 -7.63 -9.03
CA THR A 102 -0.57 -6.63 -9.56
C THR A 102 -0.07 -5.21 -9.26
N MET A 103 0.43 -4.98 -8.04
CA MET A 103 0.98 -3.71 -7.63
C MET A 103 2.20 -3.35 -8.48
N PHE A 104 3.12 -4.29 -8.70
CA PHE A 104 4.26 -4.07 -9.59
C PHE A 104 3.81 -3.70 -11.01
N ILE A 105 2.93 -4.49 -11.61
CA ILE A 105 2.43 -4.25 -12.97
C ILE A 105 1.76 -2.87 -13.07
N VAL A 106 0.89 -2.53 -12.12
CA VAL A 106 0.16 -1.26 -12.13
C VAL A 106 1.13 -0.09 -11.93
N VAL A 107 2.04 -0.17 -10.96
CA VAL A 107 3.03 0.89 -10.70
C VAL A 107 3.94 1.08 -11.92
N ALA A 108 4.50 0.00 -12.46
CA ALA A 108 5.37 0.07 -13.64
C ALA A 108 4.63 0.61 -14.87
N SER A 109 3.39 0.16 -15.12
CA SER A 109 2.58 0.62 -16.26
C SER A 109 2.18 2.09 -16.15
N VAL A 110 1.92 2.56 -14.93
CA VAL A 110 1.60 3.98 -14.71
C VAL A 110 2.87 4.82 -14.90
N LEU A 111 3.99 4.41 -14.32
CA LEU A 111 5.25 5.15 -14.44
C LEU A 111 5.80 5.20 -15.87
N SER A 112 5.60 4.15 -16.66
CA SER A 112 6.08 4.11 -18.05
C SER A 112 5.36 5.09 -18.98
N VAL A 113 4.11 5.45 -18.67
CA VAL A 113 3.28 6.28 -19.55
C VAL A 113 3.02 7.67 -18.98
N PHE A 114 2.95 7.81 -17.66
CA PHE A 114 2.46 9.03 -17.01
C PHE A 114 3.53 9.71 -16.16
N ASN A 115 3.51 11.04 -16.19
CA ASN A 115 4.17 11.89 -15.22
C ASN A 115 3.09 12.56 -14.33
N ILE A 116 3.10 12.24 -13.04
CA ILE A 116 2.09 12.67 -12.07
C ILE A 116 2.54 13.99 -11.41
N LYS A 117 1.71 15.04 -11.47
CA LYS A 117 2.03 16.37 -10.92
C LYS A 117 0.81 17.02 -10.26
N ARG A 118 1.08 18.00 -9.38
CA ARG A 118 0.04 18.92 -8.91
C ARG A 118 -0.38 19.84 -10.06
N LYS A 119 -1.63 20.29 -10.03
CA LYS A 119 -2.15 21.29 -10.97
C LYS A 119 -1.67 22.69 -10.54
N ASP A 120 -1.24 23.50 -11.51
CA ASP A 120 -0.68 24.84 -11.27
C ASP A 120 -1.76 25.89 -10.87
N ASP A 121 -3.02 25.67 -11.25
CA ASP A 121 -4.15 26.54 -10.87
C ASP A 121 -4.98 25.93 -9.72
N GLY A 122 -4.79 26.48 -8.52
CA GLY A 122 -5.72 26.48 -7.36
C GLY A 122 -6.51 25.18 -7.04
N ASP A 123 -6.17 24.56 -5.92
CA ASP A 123 -6.95 23.59 -5.11
C ASP A 123 -7.93 22.64 -5.85
N GLY A 124 -7.50 22.11 -7.00
CA GLY A 124 -8.23 21.08 -7.77
C GLY A 124 -7.40 19.78 -7.89
N PRO A 125 -8.03 18.64 -8.25
CA PRO A 125 -7.39 17.33 -8.17
C PRO A 125 -6.26 17.16 -9.21
N PHE A 126 -5.46 16.12 -8.99
CA PHE A 126 -4.18 15.80 -9.64
C PHE A 126 -4.16 15.96 -11.18
N CYS A 127 -3.00 16.38 -11.72
CA CYS A 127 -2.75 16.51 -13.15
C CYS A 127 -1.78 15.42 -13.63
N TYR A 128 -2.10 14.74 -14.72
CA TYR A 128 -1.24 13.72 -15.31
C TYR A 128 -0.87 14.10 -16.74
N THR A 129 0.42 14.15 -17.04
CA THR A 129 0.93 14.38 -18.40
C THR A 129 1.51 13.09 -18.95
N TYR A 130 1.14 12.73 -20.17
CA TYR A 130 1.78 11.63 -20.88
C TYR A 130 3.21 12.01 -21.25
N THR A 131 4.10 11.02 -21.28
CA THR A 131 5.45 11.17 -21.85
C THR A 131 5.41 11.68 -23.30
N GLY A 132 4.31 11.44 -24.02
CA GLY A 132 3.99 12.05 -25.33
C GLY A 132 3.12 13.31 -25.27
N SER A 133 3.48 14.32 -24.47
CA SER A 133 2.92 15.71 -24.45
C SER A 133 1.39 15.92 -24.24
N ALA A 134 0.56 14.89 -24.29
CA ALA A 134 -0.87 15.01 -24.04
C ALA A 134 -1.15 15.06 -22.53
N THR A 135 -1.93 16.04 -22.06
CA THR A 135 -2.34 16.16 -20.66
C THR A 135 -3.74 15.56 -20.49
N ILE A 136 -3.89 14.55 -19.63
CA ILE A 136 -5.21 14.03 -19.25
C ILE A 136 -5.57 14.52 -17.85
N ARG A 137 -6.75 15.14 -17.76
CA ARG A 137 -7.32 15.65 -16.51
C ARG A 137 -8.33 14.64 -15.99
N HIS A 138 -8.10 14.08 -14.81
CA HIS A 138 -9.08 13.21 -14.14
C HIS A 138 -9.76 13.97 -13.02
N MET A 139 -11.05 14.29 -13.18
CA MET A 139 -11.88 14.85 -12.11
C MET A 139 -12.34 13.69 -11.20
N VAL A 140 -11.66 13.52 -10.07
CA VAL A 140 -12.22 12.73 -8.96
C VAL A 140 -13.16 13.66 -8.22
N TYR A 141 -14.46 13.55 -8.47
CA TYR A 141 -15.48 14.20 -7.67
C TYR A 141 -15.56 13.49 -6.31
N SER A 142 -15.45 14.26 -5.23
CA SER A 142 -15.75 13.86 -3.85
C SER A 142 -17.24 13.68 -3.63
#